data_AF-A0A0G4L093-F1
#
_entry.id   AF-A0A0G4L093-F1
#
_cell.length_a   1.000
_cell.length_b   1.000
_cell.length_c   1.000
_cell.angle_alpha   90.00
_cell.angle_beta   90.00
_cell.angle_gamma   90.00
#
_symmetry.space_group_name_H-M   'P 1'
#
loop_
_entity.id
_entity.type
_entity.pdbx_description
1 polymer ?
#
loop_
_entity_poly.entity_id
_entity_poly.type
_entity_poly.pdbx_seq_one_letter_code
_entity_poly.pdbx_strand_id
1 'polypeptide(L)'
;MEGLLFNVNNGYIEGIVRGYRNGLLTGSNYSNLTQCETIDDLKLQLGPAYGDFLGNLPPNPSTSALASKTTDKLVSEFRYVRANAVGALAQFMDYVTYGYMIDNVALLITGTLHERDTRELLERCHPLGWFETMPVLCVATNIEELYNSVLIETPLAAYFKGSLSHQDLDELNIEIVRNTLYKNYLEDFYNFVNSHPEMSNTPTSEIMSEILEFEADRRAINITLNSFGTELSKADRKKLYPNFGR
;
A
#
# COMPACT_ATOMS: atom_id res chain seq x y z
N MET A 1 29.27 10.38 -9.72
CA MET A 1 29.23 9.55 -10.94
C MET A 1 27.85 8.90 -11.18
N GLU A 2 26.82 9.28 -10.41
CA GLU A 2 25.53 8.55 -10.33
C GLU A 2 24.55 8.85 -11.47
N GLY A 3 24.50 10.08 -11.95
CA GLY A 3 23.64 10.45 -13.10
C GLY A 3 24.09 9.91 -14.45
N LEU A 4 25.25 9.24 -14.53
CA LEU A 4 25.82 8.75 -15.80
C LEU A 4 25.05 7.57 -16.38
N LEU A 5 24.54 6.67 -15.53
CA LEU A 5 23.79 5.48 -15.96
C LEU A 5 22.31 5.52 -15.56
N PHE A 6 21.93 6.34 -14.57
CA PHE A 6 20.54 6.45 -14.12
C PHE A 6 19.58 6.83 -15.26
N ASN A 7 19.97 7.82 -16.06
CA ASN A 7 19.13 8.35 -17.14
C ASN A 7 18.92 7.37 -18.30
N VAL A 8 19.72 6.31 -18.41
CA VAL A 8 19.58 5.30 -19.47
C VAL A 8 18.25 4.57 -19.35
N ASN A 9 17.84 4.22 -18.12
CA ASN A 9 16.63 3.46 -17.86
C ASN A 9 15.54 4.28 -17.14
N ASN A 10 15.92 5.26 -16.31
CA ASN A 10 14.98 5.91 -15.38
C ASN A 10 14.72 7.39 -15.68
N GLY A 11 15.45 8.01 -16.62
CA GLY A 11 15.35 9.45 -16.87
C GLY A 11 13.95 9.90 -17.36
N TYR A 12 13.32 9.09 -18.21
CA TYR A 12 11.95 9.33 -18.68
C TYR A 12 10.93 9.29 -17.54
N ILE A 13 11.03 8.26 -16.69
CA ILE A 13 10.15 8.08 -15.53
C ILE A 13 10.34 9.21 -14.52
N GLU A 14 11.58 9.59 -14.23
CA GLU A 14 11.87 10.71 -13.33
C GLU A 14 11.22 12.01 -13.82
N GLY A 15 11.31 12.29 -15.13
CA GLY A 15 10.67 13.45 -15.74
C GLY A 15 9.15 13.46 -15.53
N ILE A 16 8.50 12.32 -15.72
CA ILE A 16 7.04 12.17 -15.50
C ILE A 16 6.69 12.39 -14.02
N VAL A 17 7.38 11.72 -13.10
CA VAL A 17 7.10 11.81 -11.65
C VAL A 17 7.32 13.24 -11.15
N ARG A 18 8.35 13.93 -11.63
CA ARG A 18 8.56 15.36 -11.34
C ARG A 18 7.46 16.24 -11.93
N GLY A 19 6.93 15.89 -13.10
CA GLY A 19 5.74 16.49 -13.68
C GLY A 19 4.51 16.34 -12.78
N TYR A 20 4.24 15.13 -12.30
CA TYR A 20 3.13 14.87 -11.38
C TYR A 20 3.26 15.63 -10.06
N ARG A 21 4.48 15.76 -9.53
CA ARG A 21 4.75 16.59 -8.35
C ARG A 21 4.26 18.04 -8.52
N ASN A 22 4.36 18.62 -9.71
CA ASN A 22 3.90 19.98 -9.97
C ASN A 22 2.36 20.11 -9.97
N GLY A 23 1.63 18.99 -10.08
CA GLY A 23 0.18 18.93 -9.96
C GLY A 23 -0.31 18.87 -8.51
N LEU A 24 0.58 18.80 -7.51
CA LEU A 24 0.18 18.79 -6.10
C LEU A 24 -0.44 20.13 -5.70
N LEU A 25 -1.56 20.05 -4.98
CA LEU A 25 -2.29 21.23 -4.51
C LEU A 25 -1.44 22.06 -3.56
N THR A 26 -1.44 23.37 -3.79
CA THR A 26 -0.74 24.35 -2.96
C THR A 26 -1.64 24.88 -1.85
N GLY A 27 -1.06 25.60 -0.88
CA GLY A 27 -1.83 26.25 0.20
C GLY A 27 -2.93 27.19 -0.31
N SER A 28 -2.71 27.86 -1.45
CA SER A 28 -3.73 28.68 -2.10
C SER A 28 -4.89 27.84 -2.63
N ASN A 29 -4.60 26.67 -3.23
CA ASN A 29 -5.65 25.77 -3.69
C ASN A 29 -6.51 25.28 -2.51
N TYR A 30 -5.88 24.88 -1.40
CA TYR A 30 -6.62 24.46 -0.20
C TYR A 30 -7.49 25.58 0.38
N SER A 31 -7.00 26.82 0.43
CA SER A 31 -7.81 27.97 0.87
C SER A 31 -9.06 28.14 0.01
N ASN A 32 -8.94 28.01 -1.32
CA ASN A 32 -10.09 28.09 -2.21
C ASN A 32 -11.07 26.92 -2.01
N LEU A 33 -10.58 25.70 -1.77
CA LEU A 33 -11.44 24.54 -1.48
C LEU A 33 -12.24 24.73 -0.19
N THR A 34 -11.68 25.39 0.83
CA THR A 34 -12.42 25.67 2.08
C THR A 34 -13.56 26.68 1.93
N GLN A 35 -13.59 27.44 0.83
CA GLN A 35 -14.63 28.43 0.54
C GLN A 35 -15.77 27.85 -0.31
N CYS A 36 -15.65 26.61 -0.78
CA CYS A 36 -16.71 25.94 -1.55
C CYS A 36 -17.90 25.60 -0.64
N GLU A 37 -19.11 25.86 -1.12
CA GLU A 37 -20.35 25.56 -0.39
C GLU A 37 -20.95 24.21 -0.79
N THR A 38 -20.68 23.76 -2.02
CA THR A 38 -21.19 22.49 -2.56
C THR A 38 -20.06 21.57 -3.07
N ILE A 39 -20.38 20.29 -3.23
CA ILE A 39 -19.43 19.30 -3.81
C ILE A 39 -19.20 19.59 -5.30
N ASP A 40 -20.18 20.16 -6.00
CA ASP A 40 -20.01 20.58 -7.39
C ASP A 40 -19.01 21.76 -7.51
N ASP A 41 -19.00 22.68 -6.55
CA ASP A 41 -17.98 23.75 -6.48
C ASP A 41 -16.58 23.17 -6.24
N LEU A 42 -16.46 22.19 -5.33
CA LEU A 42 -15.21 21.48 -5.09
C LEU A 42 -14.74 20.76 -6.36
N LYS A 43 -15.65 20.08 -7.07
CA LYS A 43 -15.35 19.40 -8.33
C LYS A 43 -14.83 20.38 -9.38
N LEU A 44 -15.46 21.55 -9.51
CA LEU A 44 -15.02 22.61 -10.43
C LEU A 44 -13.62 23.12 -10.06
N GLN A 45 -13.38 23.37 -8.77
CA GLN A 45 -12.12 23.89 -8.26
C GLN A 45 -10.96 22.87 -8.39
N LEU A 46 -11.26 21.58 -8.31
CA LEU A 46 -10.29 20.48 -8.52
C LEU A 46 -10.07 20.15 -10.00
N GLY A 47 -10.91 20.65 -10.90
CA GLY A 47 -10.85 20.42 -12.35
C GLY A 47 -9.46 20.60 -12.96
N PRO A 48 -8.70 21.68 -12.68
CA PRO A 48 -7.37 21.87 -13.25
C PRO A 48 -6.34 20.80 -12.87
N ALA A 49 -6.45 20.21 -11.67
CA ALA A 49 -5.49 19.23 -11.17
C ALA A 49 -5.88 17.77 -11.51
N TYR A 50 -7.19 17.48 -11.53
CA TYR A 50 -7.71 16.14 -11.75
C TYR A 50 -8.26 15.92 -13.17
N GLY A 51 -8.49 16.98 -13.93
CA GLY A 51 -8.91 16.93 -15.33
C GLY A 51 -10.18 16.12 -15.54
N ASP A 52 -10.19 15.38 -16.65
CA ASP A 52 -11.34 14.60 -17.12
C ASP A 52 -11.73 13.44 -16.19
N PHE A 53 -10.88 13.06 -15.22
CA PHE A 53 -11.22 12.03 -14.23
C PHE A 53 -12.45 12.40 -13.40
N LEU A 54 -12.66 13.70 -13.15
CA LEU A 54 -13.84 14.19 -12.45
C LEU A 54 -15.00 14.47 -13.41
N GLY A 55 -14.75 14.59 -14.71
CA GLY A 55 -15.76 14.90 -15.73
C GLY A 55 -16.91 13.89 -15.75
N ASN A 56 -16.61 12.62 -15.51
CA ASN A 56 -17.58 11.51 -15.52
C ASN A 56 -18.44 11.41 -14.25
N LEU A 57 -18.19 12.22 -13.21
CA LEU A 57 -19.03 12.21 -12.01
C LEU A 57 -20.40 12.82 -12.29
N PRO A 58 -21.49 12.19 -11.82
CA PRO A 58 -22.84 12.77 -11.92
C PRO A 58 -22.93 14.10 -11.16
N PRO A 59 -23.93 14.96 -11.47
CA PRO A 59 -24.17 16.18 -10.71
C PRO A 59 -24.52 15.84 -9.25
N ASN A 60 -24.06 16.66 -8.29
CA ASN A 60 -24.10 16.39 -6.86
C ASN A 60 -23.47 15.04 -6.47
N PRO A 61 -22.19 14.79 -6.79
CA PRO A 61 -21.56 13.52 -6.43
C PRO A 61 -21.41 13.42 -4.91
N SER A 62 -21.55 12.21 -4.38
CA SER A 62 -21.21 11.93 -2.98
C SER A 62 -19.72 12.15 -2.71
N THR A 63 -19.36 12.43 -1.45
CA THR A 63 -17.96 12.56 -1.02
C THR A 63 -17.15 11.28 -1.25
N SER A 64 -17.77 10.10 -1.10
CA SER A 64 -17.14 8.80 -1.38
C SER A 64 -16.86 8.60 -2.88
N ALA A 65 -17.80 8.98 -3.75
CA ALA A 65 -17.61 8.91 -5.20
C ALA A 65 -16.47 9.85 -5.66
N LEU A 66 -16.40 11.06 -5.09
CA LEU A 66 -15.30 11.99 -5.37
C LEU A 66 -13.96 11.40 -4.92
N ALA A 67 -13.87 10.91 -3.68
CA ALA A 67 -12.67 10.28 -3.14
C ALA A 67 -12.21 9.10 -4.02
N SER A 68 -13.13 8.20 -4.37
CA SER A 68 -12.84 7.06 -5.24
C SER A 68 -12.27 7.49 -6.60
N LYS A 69 -12.86 8.50 -7.25
CA LYS A 69 -12.34 8.99 -8.54
C LYS A 69 -10.98 9.67 -8.43
N THR A 70 -10.72 10.40 -7.34
CA THR A 70 -9.40 10.98 -7.10
C THR A 70 -8.35 9.90 -6.83
N THR A 71 -8.71 8.81 -6.15
CA THR A 71 -7.85 7.64 -5.96
C THR A 71 -7.62 6.90 -7.28
N ASP A 72 -8.64 6.75 -8.13
CA ASP A 72 -8.51 6.12 -9.45
C ASP A 72 -7.44 6.82 -10.32
N LYS A 73 -7.38 8.16 -10.26
CA LYS A 73 -6.33 8.94 -10.94
C LYS A 73 -4.94 8.57 -10.43
N LEU A 74 -4.74 8.57 -9.12
CA LEU A 74 -3.46 8.21 -8.49
C LEU A 74 -3.04 6.78 -8.88
N VAL A 75 -3.99 5.84 -8.85
CA VAL A 75 -3.76 4.44 -9.24
C VAL A 75 -3.36 4.35 -10.71
N SER A 76 -4.06 5.07 -11.60
CA SER A 76 -3.76 5.09 -13.03
C SER A 76 -2.36 5.67 -13.30
N GLU A 77 -2.01 6.77 -12.66
CA GLU A 77 -0.68 7.40 -12.78
C GLU A 77 0.43 6.47 -12.25
N PHE A 78 0.20 5.80 -11.11
CA PHE A 78 1.14 4.83 -10.55
C PHE A 78 1.33 3.62 -11.49
N ARG A 79 0.24 3.04 -11.99
CA ARG A 79 0.30 1.90 -12.93
C ARG A 79 1.02 2.25 -14.23
N TYR A 80 0.82 3.47 -14.73
CA TYR A 80 1.56 3.96 -15.89
C TYR A 80 3.07 4.01 -15.63
N VAL A 81 3.49 4.55 -14.49
CA VAL A 81 4.91 4.59 -14.13
C VAL A 81 5.47 3.18 -13.95
N ARG A 82 4.73 2.29 -13.28
CA ARG A 82 5.12 0.89 -13.07
C ARG A 82 5.29 0.12 -14.37
N ALA A 83 4.40 0.35 -15.35
CA ALA A 83 4.44 -0.31 -16.65
C ALA A 83 5.66 0.09 -17.50
N ASN A 84 6.22 1.29 -17.26
CA ASN A 84 7.41 1.77 -17.94
C ASN A 84 8.71 1.49 -17.17
N ALA A 85 8.61 1.12 -15.89
CA ALA A 85 9.76 0.79 -15.03
C ALA A 85 10.36 -0.57 -15.39
N VAL A 86 11.70 -0.66 -15.31
CA VAL A 86 12.48 -1.87 -15.58
C VAL A 86 13.50 -2.11 -14.46
N GLY A 87 14.04 -3.32 -14.38
CA GLY A 87 15.13 -3.67 -13.45
C GLY A 87 14.77 -3.41 -11.98
N ALA A 88 15.69 -2.83 -11.21
CA ALA A 88 15.48 -2.55 -9.79
C ALA A 88 14.32 -1.57 -9.52
N LEU A 89 14.01 -0.65 -10.44
CA LEU A 89 12.90 0.29 -10.26
C LEU A 89 11.54 -0.42 -10.34
N ALA A 90 11.41 -1.38 -11.25
CA ALA A 90 10.21 -2.22 -11.34
C ALA A 90 9.97 -2.98 -10.02
N GLN A 91 11.01 -3.65 -9.52
CA GLN A 91 10.95 -4.38 -8.26
C GLN A 91 10.65 -3.45 -7.08
N PHE A 92 11.27 -2.26 -7.03
CA PHE A 92 10.98 -1.26 -6.01
C PHE A 92 9.51 -0.84 -5.99
N MET A 93 8.93 -0.60 -7.16
CA MET A 93 7.51 -0.25 -7.24
C MET A 93 6.60 -1.41 -6.86
N ASP A 94 6.99 -2.67 -7.12
CA ASP A 94 6.26 -3.84 -6.61
C ASP A 94 6.26 -3.86 -5.08
N TYR A 95 7.42 -3.61 -4.44
CA TYR A 95 7.49 -3.49 -2.97
C TYR A 95 6.53 -2.43 -2.42
N VAL A 96 6.32 -1.30 -3.12
CA VAL A 96 5.35 -0.28 -2.69
C VAL A 96 3.91 -0.83 -2.73
N THR A 97 3.59 -1.74 -3.64
CA THR A 97 2.25 -2.35 -3.72
C THR A 97 1.98 -3.39 -2.64
N TYR A 98 3.02 -4.05 -2.11
CA TYR A 98 2.87 -5.15 -1.14
C TYR A 98 2.19 -4.72 0.16
N GLY A 99 2.37 -3.48 0.63
CA GLY A 99 1.63 -2.97 1.79
C GLY A 99 0.12 -2.99 1.57
N TYR A 100 -0.34 -2.51 0.41
CA TYR A 100 -1.75 -2.56 0.03
C TYR A 100 -2.25 -4.00 -0.17
N MET A 101 -1.41 -4.91 -0.66
CA MET A 101 -1.76 -6.32 -0.78
C MET A 101 -1.97 -6.95 0.60
N ILE A 102 -1.12 -6.64 1.58
CA ILE A 102 -1.27 -7.13 2.96
C ILE A 102 -2.60 -6.65 3.55
N ASP A 103 -2.96 -5.38 3.38
CA ASP A 103 -4.24 -4.85 3.87
C ASP A 103 -5.44 -5.53 3.19
N ASN A 104 -5.36 -5.73 1.88
CA ASN A 104 -6.40 -6.43 1.12
C ASN A 104 -6.55 -7.88 1.59
N VAL A 105 -5.45 -8.60 1.80
CA VAL A 105 -5.48 -9.98 2.32
C VAL A 105 -6.06 -10.03 3.73
N ALA A 106 -5.68 -9.11 4.62
CA ALA A 106 -6.25 -9.02 5.96
C ALA A 106 -7.78 -8.76 5.93
N LEU A 107 -8.23 -7.89 5.01
CA LEU A 107 -9.65 -7.62 4.79
C LEU A 107 -10.40 -8.88 4.31
N LEU A 108 -9.81 -9.61 3.36
CA LEU A 108 -10.41 -10.84 2.83
C LEU A 108 -10.50 -11.94 3.89
N ILE A 109 -9.44 -12.17 4.68
CA ILE A 109 -9.46 -13.15 5.79
C ILE A 109 -10.56 -12.81 6.79
N THR A 110 -10.68 -11.54 7.20
CA THR A 110 -11.74 -11.07 8.10
C THR A 110 -13.13 -11.30 7.50
N GLY A 111 -13.24 -11.09 6.19
CA GLY A 111 -14.45 -11.35 5.42
C GLY A 111 -14.91 -12.80 5.48
N THR A 112 -13.99 -13.71 5.18
CA THR A 112 -14.21 -15.16 5.20
C THR A 112 -14.56 -15.65 6.61
N LEU A 113 -13.88 -15.16 7.65
CA LEU A 113 -14.17 -15.49 9.06
C LEU A 113 -15.58 -15.10 9.49
N HIS A 114 -16.13 -14.03 8.92
CA HIS A 114 -17.47 -13.52 9.24
C HIS A 114 -18.53 -13.93 8.20
N GLU A 115 -18.22 -14.88 7.31
CA GLU A 115 -19.14 -15.39 6.28
C GLU A 115 -19.77 -14.27 5.41
N ARG A 116 -19.01 -13.20 5.13
CA ARG A 116 -19.47 -12.11 4.27
C ARG A 116 -19.30 -12.48 2.80
N ASP A 117 -20.14 -11.90 1.93
CA ASP A 117 -19.97 -12.04 0.49
C ASP A 117 -18.64 -11.41 0.07
N THR A 118 -17.72 -12.25 -0.40
CA THR A 118 -16.38 -11.87 -0.83
C THR A 118 -16.42 -10.89 -2.00
N ARG A 119 -17.49 -10.88 -2.82
CA ARG A 119 -17.68 -9.92 -3.91
C ARG A 119 -17.87 -8.49 -3.42
N GLU A 120 -18.61 -8.30 -2.34
CA GLU A 120 -18.78 -6.97 -1.72
C GLU A 120 -17.46 -6.47 -1.13
N LEU A 121 -16.63 -7.39 -0.60
CA LEU A 121 -15.33 -7.05 -0.06
C LEU A 121 -14.33 -6.62 -1.13
N LEU A 122 -14.41 -7.19 -2.34
CA LEU A 122 -13.56 -6.77 -3.47
C LEU A 122 -13.76 -5.30 -3.82
N GLU A 123 -14.99 -4.78 -3.73
CA GLU A 123 -15.26 -3.35 -3.97
C GLU A 123 -14.61 -2.43 -2.93
N ARG A 124 -14.27 -2.98 -1.75
CA ARG A 124 -13.61 -2.27 -0.65
C ARG A 124 -12.09 -2.43 -0.66
N CYS A 125 -11.55 -3.30 -1.51
CA CYS A 125 -10.11 -3.51 -1.63
C CYS A 125 -9.42 -2.32 -2.29
N HIS A 126 -8.20 -2.03 -1.86
CA HIS A 126 -7.42 -0.95 -2.45
C HIS A 126 -6.90 -1.36 -3.84
N PRO A 127 -7.09 -0.55 -4.91
CA PRO A 127 -6.73 -0.95 -6.27
C PRO A 127 -5.23 -1.15 -6.54
N LEU A 128 -4.35 -0.57 -5.71
CA LEU A 128 -2.90 -0.82 -5.81
C LEU A 128 -2.48 -2.19 -5.29
N GLY A 129 -3.25 -2.77 -4.37
CA GLY A 129 -3.02 -4.12 -3.83
C GLY A 129 -3.78 -5.19 -4.60
N TRP A 130 -4.27 -4.87 -5.80
CA TRP A 130 -5.02 -5.80 -6.65
C TRP A 130 -4.07 -6.66 -7.48
N PHE A 131 -4.34 -7.96 -7.54
CA PHE A 131 -3.65 -8.91 -8.41
C PHE A 131 -4.68 -9.72 -9.20
N GLU A 132 -4.29 -10.25 -10.36
CA GLU A 132 -5.24 -10.86 -11.32
C GLU A 132 -6.02 -12.05 -10.74
N THR A 133 -5.41 -12.80 -9.83
CA THR A 133 -5.98 -13.98 -9.19
C THR A 133 -6.71 -13.66 -7.88
N MET A 134 -6.95 -12.39 -7.56
CA MET A 134 -7.70 -11.97 -6.37
C MET A 134 -9.15 -12.53 -6.32
N PRO A 135 -9.88 -12.69 -7.45
CA PRO A 135 -11.16 -13.38 -7.45
C PRO A 135 -11.09 -14.87 -7.08
N VAL A 136 -9.93 -15.52 -7.22
CA VAL A 136 -9.75 -16.94 -6.80
C VAL A 136 -9.81 -17.04 -5.29
N LEU A 137 -9.29 -16.04 -4.57
CA LEU A 137 -9.39 -15.97 -3.11
C LEU A 137 -10.84 -15.87 -2.63
N CYS A 138 -11.73 -15.33 -3.46
CA CYS A 138 -13.15 -15.18 -3.14
C CYS A 138 -13.92 -16.51 -3.23
N VAL A 139 -13.32 -17.54 -3.83
CA VAL A 139 -13.88 -18.90 -3.92
C VAL A 139 -13.54 -19.73 -2.68
N ALA A 140 -12.49 -19.35 -1.94
CA ALA A 140 -12.08 -20.06 -0.74
C ALA A 140 -13.19 -20.02 0.31
N THR A 141 -13.60 -21.21 0.76
CA THR A 141 -14.67 -21.37 1.76
C THR A 141 -14.14 -21.49 3.18
N ASN A 142 -12.84 -21.78 3.30
CA ASN A 142 -12.14 -21.93 4.56
C ASN A 142 -10.79 -21.19 4.51
N ILE A 143 -10.23 -20.93 5.70
CA ILE A 143 -8.97 -20.21 5.85
C ILE A 143 -7.78 -20.99 5.28
N GLU A 144 -7.82 -22.32 5.32
CA GLU A 144 -6.75 -23.16 4.77
C GLU A 144 -6.64 -23.03 3.24
N GLU A 145 -7.77 -23.06 2.53
CA GLU A 145 -7.86 -22.80 1.09
C GLU A 145 -7.40 -21.38 0.76
N LEU A 146 -7.82 -20.40 1.57
CA LEU A 146 -7.42 -19.01 1.40
C LEU A 146 -5.91 -18.85 1.59
N TYR A 147 -5.35 -19.44 2.65
CA TYR A 147 -3.91 -19.43 2.95
C TYR A 147 -3.10 -20.08 1.82
N ASN A 148 -3.50 -21.27 1.38
CA ASN A 148 -2.84 -21.96 0.28
C ASN A 148 -2.92 -21.17 -1.02
N SER A 149 -4.07 -20.55 -1.31
CA SER A 149 -4.23 -19.70 -2.50
C SER A 149 -3.32 -18.48 -2.41
N VAL A 150 -3.25 -17.79 -1.27
CA VAL A 150 -2.33 -16.65 -1.07
C VAL A 150 -0.87 -17.07 -1.23
N LEU A 151 -0.46 -18.23 -0.70
CA LEU A 151 0.90 -18.74 -0.83
C LEU A 151 1.31 -19.10 -2.27
N ILE A 152 0.36 -19.51 -3.10
CA ILE A 152 0.61 -19.90 -4.49
C ILE A 152 0.58 -18.67 -5.40
N GLU A 153 -0.38 -17.80 -5.18
CA GLU A 153 -0.77 -16.76 -6.14
C GLU A 153 -0.14 -15.39 -5.86
N THR A 154 0.47 -15.18 -4.68
CA THR A 154 0.98 -13.86 -4.28
C THR A 154 2.46 -13.88 -3.90
N PRO A 155 3.19 -12.77 -4.16
CA PRO A 155 4.57 -12.61 -3.71
C PRO A 155 4.70 -12.53 -2.18
N LEU A 156 3.58 -12.39 -1.45
CA LEU A 156 3.54 -12.37 0.01
C LEU A 156 3.87 -13.74 0.62
N ALA A 157 3.94 -14.81 -0.18
CA ALA A 157 4.24 -16.16 0.29
C ALA A 157 5.52 -16.23 1.16
N ALA A 158 6.53 -15.41 0.84
CA ALA A 158 7.76 -15.32 1.63
C ALA A 158 7.52 -14.77 3.05
N TYR A 159 6.51 -13.94 3.24
CA TYR A 159 6.20 -13.30 4.53
C TYR A 159 5.32 -14.18 5.43
N PHE A 160 4.60 -15.15 4.85
CA PHE A 160 3.85 -16.16 5.60
C PHE A 160 4.76 -17.32 6.05
N LYS A 161 5.68 -17.76 5.18
CA LYS A 161 6.58 -18.90 5.44
C LYS A 161 7.47 -18.65 6.66
N GLY A 162 7.19 -19.36 7.75
CA GLY A 162 7.96 -19.33 9.00
C GLY A 162 7.46 -18.35 10.06
N SER A 163 6.38 -17.60 9.79
CA SER A 163 5.79 -16.66 10.75
C SER A 163 4.33 -16.96 11.09
N LEU A 164 3.56 -17.53 10.16
CA LEU A 164 2.13 -17.80 10.34
C LEU A 164 1.77 -19.15 9.73
N SER A 165 0.99 -19.94 10.45
CA SER A 165 0.33 -21.16 9.97
C SER A 165 -1.15 -20.91 9.69
N HIS A 166 -1.83 -21.85 9.03
CA HIS A 166 -3.28 -21.74 8.83
C HIS A 166 -4.05 -21.71 10.16
N GLN A 167 -3.57 -22.38 11.22
CA GLN A 167 -4.19 -22.37 12.55
C GLN A 167 -4.06 -20.99 13.20
N ASP A 168 -2.92 -20.33 13.01
CA ASP A 168 -2.70 -18.98 13.53
C ASP A 168 -3.67 -17.95 12.90
N LEU A 169 -4.13 -18.19 11.67
CA LEU A 169 -5.11 -17.32 11.02
C LEU A 169 -6.52 -17.45 11.61
N ASP A 170 -6.87 -18.63 12.15
CA ASP A 170 -8.13 -18.86 12.86
C ASP A 170 -8.08 -18.37 14.32
N GLU A 171 -6.95 -18.58 15.00
CA GLU A 171 -6.81 -18.37 16.44
C GLU A 171 -6.32 -16.96 16.81
N LEU A 172 -5.46 -16.35 15.98
CA LEU A 172 -4.93 -15.02 16.26
C LEU A 172 -5.91 -13.94 15.81
N ASN A 173 -5.89 -12.82 16.53
CA ASN A 173 -6.53 -11.61 16.05
C ASN A 173 -5.93 -11.20 14.69
N ILE A 174 -6.77 -10.90 13.70
CA ILE A 174 -6.33 -10.48 12.37
C ILE A 174 -5.36 -9.29 12.40
N GLU A 175 -5.45 -8.44 13.43
CA GLU A 175 -4.52 -7.35 13.66
C GLU A 175 -3.10 -7.83 13.99
N ILE A 176 -2.95 -8.94 14.69
CA ILE A 176 -1.66 -9.58 14.97
C ILE A 176 -1.08 -10.13 13.67
N VAL A 177 -1.90 -10.84 12.89
CA VAL A 177 -1.52 -11.38 11.57
C VAL A 177 -1.05 -10.26 10.65
N ARG A 178 -1.83 -9.17 10.54
CA ARG A 178 -1.49 -7.98 9.75
C ARG A 178 -0.17 -7.38 10.20
N ASN A 179 0.04 -7.17 11.50
CA ASN A 179 1.28 -6.59 12.01
C ASN A 179 2.50 -7.49 11.77
N THR A 180 2.35 -8.81 11.91
CA THR A 180 3.41 -9.77 11.59
C THR A 180 3.80 -9.74 10.11
N LEU A 181 2.82 -9.73 9.21
CA LEU A 181 3.08 -9.62 7.76
C LEU A 181 3.80 -8.32 7.41
N TYR A 182 3.36 -7.20 7.99
CA TYR A 182 3.99 -5.91 7.77
C TYR A 182 5.40 -5.84 8.32
N LYS A 183 5.68 -6.47 9.47
CA LYS A 183 7.04 -6.58 10.00
C LYS A 183 7.96 -7.25 8.97
N ASN A 184 7.56 -8.43 8.49
CA ASN A 184 8.36 -9.19 7.53
C ASN A 184 8.54 -8.43 6.21
N TYR A 185 7.49 -7.78 5.73
CA TYR A 185 7.54 -6.92 4.56
C TYR A 185 8.50 -5.74 4.72
N LEU A 186 8.43 -5.02 5.85
CA LEU A 186 9.27 -3.86 6.11
C LEU A 186 10.75 -4.25 6.23
N GLU A 187 11.04 -5.37 6.89
CA GLU A 187 12.41 -5.89 7.01
C GLU A 187 12.97 -6.33 5.65
N ASP A 188 12.17 -7.03 4.85
CA ASP A 188 12.56 -7.42 3.49
C ASP A 188 12.76 -6.22 2.58
N PHE A 189 11.87 -5.21 2.66
CA PHE A 189 12.01 -4.00 1.86
C PHE A 189 13.23 -3.17 2.26
N TYR A 190 13.51 -3.05 3.56
CA TYR A 190 14.72 -2.40 4.06
C TYR A 190 15.99 -3.14 3.58
N ASN A 191 15.98 -4.47 3.61
CA ASN A 191 17.08 -5.29 3.11
C ASN A 191 17.24 -5.12 1.60
N PHE A 192 16.16 -5.10 0.82
CA PHE A 192 16.21 -4.87 -0.62
C PHE A 192 16.88 -3.53 -0.95
N VAL A 193 16.46 -2.45 -0.29
CA VAL A 193 17.01 -1.11 -0.52
C VAL A 193 18.52 -1.05 -0.23
N ASN A 194 18.97 -1.71 0.84
CA ASN A 194 20.37 -1.63 1.29
C ASN A 194 21.31 -2.68 0.67
N SER A 195 20.79 -3.82 0.20
CA SER A 195 21.59 -4.95 -0.32
C SER A 195 21.59 -5.05 -1.85
N HIS A 196 20.59 -4.50 -2.53
CA HIS A 196 20.47 -4.69 -3.98
C HIS A 196 21.57 -3.94 -4.75
N PRO A 197 22.28 -4.56 -5.72
CA PRO A 197 23.45 -3.95 -6.36
C PRO A 197 23.21 -2.61 -7.05
N GLU A 198 22.01 -2.39 -7.59
CA GLU A 198 21.63 -1.15 -8.27
C GLU A 198 21.16 -0.03 -7.32
N MET A 199 20.88 -0.36 -6.06
CA MET A 199 20.27 0.55 -5.07
C MET A 199 21.22 0.86 -3.91
N SER A 200 22.00 -0.14 -3.49
CA SER A 200 22.97 -0.04 -2.40
C SER A 200 23.98 1.06 -2.66
N ASN A 201 24.29 1.86 -1.63
CA ASN A 201 25.21 3.00 -1.70
C ASN A 201 24.79 4.10 -2.69
N THR A 202 23.50 4.20 -3.01
CA THR A 202 22.94 5.34 -3.76
C THR A 202 22.18 6.28 -2.82
N PRO A 203 21.92 7.54 -3.23
CA PRO A 203 21.08 8.46 -2.47
C PRO A 203 19.66 7.92 -2.23
N THR A 204 19.18 7.04 -3.12
CA THR A 204 17.90 6.33 -2.93
C THR A 204 17.93 5.47 -1.68
N SER A 205 19.04 4.77 -1.42
CA SER A 205 19.20 3.92 -0.23
C SER A 205 19.16 4.72 1.06
N GLU A 206 19.85 5.86 1.09
CA GLU A 206 19.92 6.73 2.27
C GLU A 206 18.54 7.32 2.60
N ILE A 207 17.89 7.95 1.61
CA ILE A 207 16.59 8.61 1.79
C ILE A 207 15.50 7.57 2.10
N MET A 208 15.48 6.45 1.38
CA MET A 208 14.45 5.44 1.60
C MET A 208 14.64 4.73 2.93
N SER A 209 15.87 4.52 3.39
CA SER A 209 16.11 3.95 4.73
C SER A 209 15.57 4.86 5.83
N GLU A 210 15.75 6.17 5.73
CA GLU A 210 15.17 7.13 6.70
C GLU A 210 13.63 7.08 6.70
N ILE A 211 13.01 6.98 5.53
CA ILE A 211 11.55 6.85 5.41
C ILE A 211 11.06 5.52 6.02
N LEU A 212 11.78 4.42 5.79
CA LEU A 212 11.43 3.12 6.33
C LEU A 212 11.66 3.05 7.85
N GLU A 213 12.73 3.64 8.37
CA GLU A 213 12.98 3.80 9.81
C GLU A 213 11.80 4.51 10.47
N PHE A 214 11.37 5.64 9.90
CA PHE A 214 10.22 6.37 10.41
C PHE A 214 8.93 5.53 10.38
N GLU A 215 8.69 4.76 9.32
CA GLU A 215 7.51 3.90 9.21
C GLU A 215 7.54 2.76 10.26
N ALA A 216 8.71 2.17 10.50
CA ALA A 216 8.92 1.16 11.52
C ALA A 216 8.64 1.71 12.93
N ASP A 217 9.19 2.89 13.25
CA ASP A 217 9.01 3.56 14.54
C ASP A 217 7.55 3.92 14.77
N ARG A 218 6.90 4.51 13.75
CA ARG A 218 5.47 4.85 13.77
C ARG A 218 4.62 3.62 14.09
N ARG A 219 4.93 2.47 13.48
CA ARG A 219 4.23 1.21 13.73
C ARG A 219 4.48 0.67 15.12
N ALA A 220 5.73 0.67 15.60
CA ALA A 220 6.05 0.23 16.95
C ALA A 220 5.28 1.04 18.02
N ILE A 221 5.19 2.36 17.84
CA ILE A 221 4.41 3.25 18.71
C ILE A 221 2.92 2.92 18.62
N ASN A 222 2.35 2.83 17.42
CA ASN A 222 0.93 2.53 17.22
C ASN A 222 0.52 1.17 17.82
N ILE A 223 1.33 0.12 17.60
CA ILE A 223 1.10 -1.21 18.19
C ILE A 223 1.14 -1.12 19.72
N THR A 224 2.10 -0.36 20.28
CA THR A 224 2.22 -0.20 21.73
C THR A 224 1.01 0.50 22.32
N LEU A 225 0.55 1.60 21.71
CA LEU A 225 -0.64 2.34 22.16
C LEU A 225 -1.90 1.49 22.05
N ASN A 226 -2.12 0.84 20.91
CA ASN A 226 -3.31 0.02 20.66
C ASN A 226 -3.33 -1.27 21.50
N SER A 227 -2.18 -1.71 22.00
CA SER A 227 -2.09 -2.85 22.91
C SER A 227 -2.49 -2.54 24.35
N PHE A 228 -2.65 -1.27 24.73
CA PHE A 228 -3.08 -0.91 26.09
C PHE A 228 -4.53 -1.37 26.33
N GLY A 229 -4.73 -2.10 27.43
CA GLY A 229 -6.04 -2.69 27.74
C GLY A 229 -6.34 -4.01 27.03
N THR A 230 -5.39 -4.54 26.25
CA THR A 230 -5.49 -5.88 25.65
C THR A 230 -4.73 -6.93 26.48
N GLU A 231 -4.99 -8.21 26.23
CA GLU A 231 -4.28 -9.33 26.87
C GLU A 231 -2.88 -9.59 26.27
N LEU A 232 -2.39 -8.71 25.39
CA LEU A 232 -1.14 -8.91 24.68
C LEU A 232 0.08 -8.73 25.61
N SER A 233 0.84 -9.82 25.78
CA SER A 233 2.03 -9.84 26.62
C SER A 233 3.11 -8.88 26.08
N LYS A 234 4.06 -8.49 26.94
CA LYS A 234 5.21 -7.66 26.49
C LYS A 234 6.10 -8.43 25.50
N ALA A 235 6.22 -9.74 25.66
CA ALA A 235 7.03 -10.58 24.79
C ALA A 235 6.42 -10.68 23.39
N ASP A 236 5.10 -10.85 23.29
CA ASP A 236 4.42 -10.96 22.00
C ASP A 236 4.37 -9.63 21.27
N ARG A 237 4.22 -8.51 21.99
CA ARG A 237 4.39 -7.17 21.41
C ARG A 237 5.75 -6.98 20.75
N LYS A 238 6.83 -7.39 21.43
CA LYS A 238 8.18 -7.26 20.90
C LYS A 238 8.36 -8.03 19.59
N LYS A 239 7.67 -9.16 19.41
CA LYS A 239 7.71 -9.92 18.16
C LYS A 239 7.09 -9.16 16.99
N LEU A 240 6.13 -8.26 17.25
CA LEU A 240 5.43 -7.47 16.22
C LEU A 240 6.19 -6.22 15.77
N TYR A 241 7.22 -5.80 16.51
CA TYR A 241 8.02 -4.63 16.11
C TYR A 241 9.01 -5.01 15.00
N PRO A 242 9.13 -4.19 13.95
CA PRO A 242 10.25 -4.31 13.01
C PRO A 242 11.60 -4.19 13.74
N ASN A 243 12.60 -4.94 13.30
CA ASN A 243 13.92 -5.00 13.96
C ASN A 243 14.88 -3.88 13.51
N PHE A 244 14.36 -2.79 12.94
CA PHE A 244 15.10 -1.61 12.49
C PHE A 244 14.27 -0.35 12.78
N GLY A 245 14.90 0.83 12.73
CA GLY A 245 14.32 2.08 13.25
C GLY A 245 15.16 2.68 14.38
N ARG A 246 14.68 3.75 15.00
CA ARG A 246 15.42 4.53 16.02
C ARG A 246 14.79 4.50 17.41
#